data_AF-A0A7C5QZ15-F1
#
_entry.id   AF-A0A7C5QZ15-F1
#
_cell.length_a   1.000
_cell.length_b   1.000
_cell.length_c   1.000
_cell.angle_alpha   90.00
_cell.angle_beta   90.00
_cell.angle_gamma   90.00
#
_symmetry.space_group_name_H-M   'P 1'
#
loop_
_entity.id
_entity.type
_entity.pdbx_description
1 polymer ?
#
loop_
_entity_poly.entity_id
_entity_poly.type
_entity_poly.pdbx_seq_one_letter_code
_entity_poly.pdbx_strand_id
1 'polypeptide(L)'
;MAGSTPGKLKDALPFWISLVLIPLLVLAARNGGWALLLPPAAVWWLTSALDGVLGSNSENPDPNTPDRDLFWYRLITLIWLPVQIALLYGCLWYVTQSGALALWEKFGLMFGVGVVTGSVGIVYAHELMHQSTRLERWLADLLLATVLYSHFRTEHLLVHHPHVGTTRDAVTARYNEGFHRYFARVLHQVPRSAWAAEKAMLARRGLPATSLKNPFWRYFALQALALGAAWAVGGWAGIGFFVFQA
;
A
#
# COMPACT_ATOMS: atom_id res chain seq x y z
N MET A 1 24.57 27.59 -10.48
CA MET A 1 24.49 27.15 -9.07
C MET A 1 24.58 25.64 -9.09
N ALA A 2 25.59 25.06 -8.46
CA ALA A 2 25.75 23.61 -8.42
C ALA A 2 24.66 23.04 -7.51
N GLY A 3 23.56 22.56 -8.10
CA GLY A 3 22.53 21.83 -7.37
C GLY A 3 23.18 20.63 -6.70
N SER A 4 22.87 20.41 -5.42
CA SER A 4 23.19 19.20 -4.69
C SER A 4 22.83 18.00 -5.58
N THR A 5 23.80 17.16 -5.92
CA THR A 5 23.53 15.93 -6.65
C THR A 5 22.60 15.08 -5.79
N PRO A 6 21.35 14.80 -6.21
CA PRO A 6 20.50 13.86 -5.51
C PRO A 6 21.24 12.52 -5.44
N GLY A 7 21.20 11.82 -4.30
CA GLY A 7 21.82 10.50 -4.20
C GLY A 7 22.71 10.27 -3.00
N LYS A 8 22.84 11.23 -2.08
CA LYS A 8 23.35 10.93 -0.74
C LYS A 8 22.21 10.39 0.12
N LEU A 9 22.51 9.38 0.93
CA LEU A 9 21.55 8.78 1.85
C LEU A 9 20.84 9.83 2.71
N LYS A 10 21.58 10.86 3.16
CA LYS A 10 21.05 11.95 4.00
C LYS A 10 19.82 12.63 3.39
N ASP A 11 19.78 12.79 2.07
CA ASP A 11 18.72 13.53 1.37
C ASP A 11 17.47 12.64 1.23
N ALA A 12 17.66 11.31 1.21
CA ALA A 12 16.59 10.34 1.18
C ALA A 12 16.06 9.95 2.57
N LEU A 13 16.73 10.31 3.67
CA LEU A 13 16.34 9.91 5.04
C LEU A 13 14.85 10.14 5.38
N PRO A 14 14.20 11.25 4.97
CA PRO A 14 12.78 11.44 5.23
C PRO A 14 11.90 10.31 4.68
N PHE A 15 12.27 9.70 3.54
CA PHE A 15 11.53 8.59 2.95
C PHE A 15 11.73 7.28 3.71
N TRP A 16 12.88 7.11 4.35
CA TRP A 16 13.26 5.92 5.12
C TRP A 16 12.63 5.88 6.51
N ILE A 17 11.96 6.97 6.95
CA ILE A 17 11.28 7.01 8.24
C ILE A 17 10.16 5.97 8.36
N SER A 18 9.60 5.52 7.25
CA SER A 18 8.62 4.42 7.21
C SER A 18 9.13 3.16 7.91
N LEU A 19 10.44 2.93 7.97
CA LEU A 19 11.03 1.79 8.68
C LEU A 19 10.92 1.90 10.21
N VAL A 20 10.67 3.09 10.78
CA VAL A 20 10.37 3.27 12.21
C VAL A 20 9.10 2.51 12.60
N LEU A 21 8.19 2.24 11.66
CA LEU A 21 6.97 1.47 11.92
C LEU A 21 7.26 0.01 12.30
N ILE A 22 8.41 -0.55 11.90
CA ILE A 22 8.82 -1.91 12.23
C ILE A 22 9.00 -2.09 13.75
N PRO A 23 9.91 -1.36 14.42
CA PRO A 23 10.06 -1.49 15.87
C PRO A 23 8.80 -1.07 16.63
N LEU A 24 7.99 -0.14 16.13
CA LEU A 24 6.71 0.21 16.76
C LEU A 24 5.70 -0.95 16.74
N LEU A 25 5.60 -1.69 15.63
CA LEU A 25 4.79 -2.91 15.57
C LEU A 25 5.33 -4.01 16.49
N VAL A 26 6.66 -4.15 16.61
CA VAL A 26 7.27 -5.10 17.56
C VAL A 26 6.94 -4.71 19.01
N LEU A 27 7.00 -3.42 19.35
CA LEU A 27 6.61 -2.92 20.67
C LEU A 27 5.13 -3.15 20.94
N ALA A 28 4.27 -2.88 19.96
CA ALA A 28 2.84 -3.15 20.04
C ALA A 28 2.56 -4.64 20.30
N ALA A 29 3.22 -5.53 19.55
CA ALA A 29 3.06 -6.97 19.69
C ALA A 29 3.52 -7.47 21.07
N ARG A 30 4.65 -6.96 21.59
CA ARG A 30 5.21 -7.41 22.88
C ARG A 30 4.45 -6.92 24.10
N ASN A 31 3.94 -5.69 24.05
CA ASN A 31 3.39 -5.02 25.24
C ASN A 31 1.87 -4.97 25.26
N GLY A 32 1.19 -5.17 24.13
CA GLY A 32 -0.26 -5.01 24.04
C GLY A 32 -0.71 -3.62 24.52
N GLY A 33 -1.92 -3.52 25.07
CA GLY A 33 -2.38 -2.32 25.77
C GLY A 33 -2.27 -1.03 24.97
N TRP A 34 -1.69 0.00 25.58
CA TRP A 34 -1.48 1.31 24.96
C TRP A 34 -0.50 1.28 23.78
N ALA A 35 0.42 0.30 23.74
CA ALA A 35 1.44 0.22 22.70
C ALA A 35 0.84 -0.07 21.31
N LEU A 36 -0.39 -0.61 21.26
CA LEU A 36 -1.16 -0.81 20.03
C LEU A 36 -1.49 0.51 19.30
N LEU A 37 -1.47 1.65 20.01
CA LEU A 37 -1.69 2.96 19.41
C LEU A 37 -0.44 3.53 18.73
N LEU A 38 0.75 2.96 18.97
CA LEU A 38 2.00 3.49 18.44
C LEU A 38 2.07 3.47 16.91
N PRO A 39 1.77 2.35 16.19
CA PRO A 39 1.79 2.36 14.73
C PRO A 39 0.83 3.37 14.09
N PRO A 40 -0.48 3.43 14.42
CA PRO A 40 -1.37 4.40 13.81
C PRO A 40 -1.01 5.84 14.19
N ALA A 41 -0.58 6.09 15.43
CA ALA A 41 -0.16 7.42 15.84
C ALA A 41 1.07 7.90 15.06
N ALA A 42 2.02 7.02 14.83
CA ALA A 42 3.19 7.36 14.02
C ALA A 42 2.80 7.66 12.57
N VAL A 43 1.97 6.82 11.94
CA VAL A 43 1.56 7.06 10.54
C VAL A 43 0.79 8.38 10.38
N TRP A 44 -0.08 8.74 11.33
CA TRP A 44 -0.90 9.95 11.20
C TRP A 44 -0.23 11.23 11.66
N TRP A 45 0.68 11.18 12.64
CA TRP A 45 1.23 12.40 13.25
C TRP A 45 2.76 12.52 13.19
N LEU A 46 3.52 11.44 12.97
CA LEU A 46 4.98 11.51 13.00
C LEU A 46 5.53 12.46 11.94
N THR A 47 5.05 12.34 10.69
CA THR A 47 5.52 13.20 9.59
C THR A 47 5.18 14.66 9.86
N SER A 48 3.93 14.98 10.23
CA SER A 48 3.54 16.35 10.54
C SER A 48 4.29 16.93 11.73
N ALA A 49 4.58 16.13 12.76
CA ALA A 49 5.38 16.56 13.90
C ALA A 49 6.83 16.86 13.47
N LEU A 50 7.41 16.01 12.62
CA LEU A 50 8.76 16.22 12.11
C LEU A 50 8.86 17.40 11.17
N ASP A 51 7.88 17.60 10.28
CA ASP A 51 7.83 18.79 9.42
C ASP A 51 7.73 20.07 10.26
N GLY A 52 6.97 20.04 11.36
CA GLY A 52 6.86 21.16 12.30
C GLY A 52 8.15 21.48 13.05
N VAL A 53 9.01 20.48 13.29
CA VAL A 53 10.28 20.64 14.03
C VAL A 53 11.47 20.89 13.11
N LEU A 54 11.57 20.17 12.00
CA LEU A 54 12.69 20.19 11.06
C LEU A 54 12.49 21.21 9.93
N GLY A 55 11.26 21.67 9.71
CA GLY A 55 10.90 22.57 8.63
C GLY A 55 10.64 21.85 7.31
N SER A 56 10.09 22.58 6.34
CA SER A 56 9.78 22.08 4.99
C SER A 56 10.97 22.22 4.04
N ASN A 57 11.25 21.19 3.24
CA ASN A 57 12.16 21.31 2.11
C ASN A 57 11.42 21.90 0.88
N SER A 58 11.89 23.05 0.37
CA SER A 58 11.36 23.70 -0.83
C SER A 58 12.23 23.50 -2.08
N GLU A 59 13.25 22.65 -2.00
CA GLU A 59 14.06 22.28 -3.16
C GLU A 59 13.20 21.56 -4.20
N ASN A 60 13.41 21.89 -5.47
CA ASN A 60 12.75 21.26 -6.60
C ASN A 60 13.80 20.51 -7.44
N PRO A 61 13.91 19.17 -7.31
CA PRO A 61 14.90 18.38 -8.03
C PRO A 61 14.73 18.47 -9.55
N ASP A 62 15.82 18.33 -10.30
CA ASP A 62 15.78 18.27 -11.76
C ASP A 62 15.03 16.99 -12.20
N PRO A 63 13.92 17.09 -12.96
CA PRO A 63 13.18 15.93 -13.45
C PRO A 63 13.99 15.03 -14.39
N ASN A 64 15.12 15.53 -14.93
CA ASN A 64 16.03 14.76 -15.78
C ASN A 64 17.16 14.07 -14.99
N THR A 65 17.10 14.07 -13.65
CA THR A 65 18.06 13.36 -12.80
C THR A 65 18.10 11.88 -13.20
N PRO A 66 19.27 11.32 -13.54
CA PRO A 66 19.34 9.93 -13.98
C PRO A 66 19.08 8.96 -12.82
N ASP A 67 18.39 7.85 -13.09
CA ASP A 67 17.97 6.85 -12.09
C ASP A 67 19.07 6.36 -11.14
N ARG A 68 20.34 6.34 -11.59
CA ARG A 68 21.49 5.93 -10.76
C ARG A 68 21.71 6.86 -9.56
N ASP A 69 21.36 8.13 -9.71
CA ASP A 69 21.48 9.16 -8.69
C ASP A 69 20.26 9.12 -7.73
N LEU A 70 19.23 8.34 -8.07
CA LEU A 70 18.03 8.13 -7.25
C LEU A 70 18.08 6.83 -6.43
N PHE A 71 19.24 6.17 -6.33
CA PHE A 71 19.37 4.85 -5.72
C PHE A 71 18.70 4.74 -4.34
N TRP A 72 18.97 5.66 -3.41
CA TRP A 72 18.40 5.60 -2.06
C TRP A 72 16.90 5.90 -2.00
N TYR A 73 16.37 6.69 -2.93
CA TYR A 73 14.93 6.96 -3.05
C TYR A 73 14.19 5.75 -3.62
N ARG A 74 14.82 5.03 -4.56
CA ARG A 74 14.26 3.82 -5.17
C ARG A 74 14.39 2.60 -4.26
N LEU A 75 15.50 2.47 -3.53
CA LEU A 75 15.78 1.28 -2.74
C LEU A 75 14.68 1.04 -1.68
N ILE A 76 14.18 2.08 -1.02
CA ILE A 76 13.15 1.93 0.02
C ILE A 76 11.85 1.32 -0.53
N THR A 77 11.42 1.72 -1.74
CA THR A 77 10.22 1.15 -2.36
C THR A 77 10.46 -0.29 -2.83
N LEU A 78 11.66 -0.59 -3.33
CA LEU A 78 12.05 -1.94 -3.78
C LEU A 78 12.12 -2.96 -2.64
N ILE A 79 12.67 -2.57 -1.48
CA ILE A 79 12.81 -3.47 -0.32
C ILE A 79 11.51 -3.56 0.51
N TRP A 80 10.50 -2.75 0.22
CA TRP A 80 9.31 -2.72 1.05
C TRP A 80 8.49 -4.01 0.96
N LEU A 81 8.47 -4.70 -0.18
CA LEU A 81 7.75 -5.98 -0.29
C LEU A 81 8.23 -7.02 0.73
N PRO A 82 9.53 -7.37 0.84
CA PRO A 82 9.97 -8.31 1.86
C PRO A 82 9.75 -7.79 3.29
N VAL A 83 9.86 -6.47 3.52
CA VAL A 83 9.53 -5.87 4.83
C VAL A 83 8.05 -6.07 5.17
N GLN A 84 7.14 -5.76 4.26
CA GLN A 84 5.70 -5.89 4.43
C GLN A 84 5.29 -7.36 4.60
N ILE A 85 5.88 -8.30 3.86
CA ILE A 85 5.66 -9.74 4.05
C ILE A 85 6.10 -10.16 5.46
N ALA A 86 7.30 -9.77 5.89
CA ALA A 86 7.81 -10.12 7.22
C ALA A 86 6.93 -9.54 8.34
N LEU A 87 6.50 -8.28 8.23
CA LEU A 87 5.60 -7.65 9.18
C LEU A 87 4.23 -8.30 9.21
N LEU A 88 3.58 -8.45 8.05
CA LEU A 88 2.23 -8.98 7.94
C LEU A 88 2.14 -10.42 8.42
N TYR A 89 2.93 -11.32 7.84
CA TYR A 89 2.86 -12.74 8.19
C TYR A 89 3.54 -13.04 9.53
N GLY A 90 4.53 -12.24 9.95
CA GLY A 90 5.12 -12.34 11.28
C GLY A 90 4.15 -11.95 12.39
N CYS A 91 3.43 -10.83 12.23
CA CYS A 91 2.37 -10.44 13.16
C CYS A 91 1.20 -11.43 13.12
N LEU A 92 0.84 -11.92 11.92
CA LEU A 92 -0.22 -12.92 11.76
C LEU A 92 0.11 -14.22 12.49
N TRP A 93 1.34 -14.72 12.33
CA TRP A 93 1.85 -15.86 13.09
C TRP A 93 1.79 -15.57 14.59
N TYR A 94 2.25 -14.39 15.01
CA TYR A 94 2.26 -14.02 16.42
C TYR A 94 0.86 -14.01 17.06
N VAL A 95 -0.14 -13.39 16.41
CA VAL A 95 -1.50 -13.32 16.96
C VAL A 95 -2.22 -14.69 16.95
N THR A 96 -1.81 -15.59 16.07
CA THR A 96 -2.41 -16.93 15.96
C THR A 96 -1.74 -17.97 16.84
N GLN A 97 -0.43 -17.85 17.12
CA GLN A 97 0.34 -18.89 17.80
C GLN A 97 0.78 -18.55 19.23
N SER A 98 1.01 -17.28 19.57
CA SER A 98 1.67 -16.94 20.84
C SER A 98 0.79 -17.08 22.09
N GLY A 99 -0.52 -16.89 21.95
CA GLY A 99 -1.45 -16.78 23.08
C GLY A 99 -1.24 -15.56 24.00
N ALA A 100 -0.26 -14.69 23.69
CA ALA A 100 0.19 -13.61 24.57
C ALA A 100 -0.74 -12.39 24.60
N LEU A 101 -1.57 -12.23 23.57
CA LEU A 101 -2.48 -11.09 23.40
C LEU A 101 -3.93 -11.52 23.59
N ALA A 102 -4.72 -10.69 24.29
CA ALA A 102 -6.16 -10.81 24.32
C ALA A 102 -6.78 -10.61 22.92
N LEU A 103 -8.01 -11.08 22.70
CA LEU A 103 -8.63 -11.02 21.37
C LEU A 103 -8.68 -9.59 20.80
N TRP A 104 -9.05 -8.61 21.61
CA TRP A 104 -9.10 -7.20 21.20
C TRP A 104 -7.71 -6.64 20.87
N GLU A 105 -6.66 -7.11 21.55
CA GLU A 105 -5.28 -6.71 21.27
C GLU A 105 -4.76 -7.30 19.97
N LYS A 106 -5.19 -8.53 19.63
CA LYS A 106 -4.91 -9.12 18.31
C LYS A 106 -5.52 -8.28 17.20
N PHE A 107 -6.77 -7.85 17.35
CA PHE A 107 -7.40 -6.91 16.41
C PHE A 107 -6.68 -5.56 16.40
N GLY A 108 -6.29 -5.02 17.56
CA GLY A 108 -5.52 -3.77 17.63
C GLY A 108 -4.17 -3.86 16.92
N LEU A 109 -3.45 -4.97 17.07
CA LEU A 109 -2.18 -5.20 16.39
C LEU A 109 -2.38 -5.32 14.87
N MET A 110 -3.38 -6.12 14.44
CA MET A 110 -3.69 -6.28 13.01
C MET A 110 -4.24 -5.01 12.37
N PHE A 111 -4.95 -4.17 13.13
CA PHE A 111 -5.33 -2.82 12.72
C PHE A 111 -4.08 -1.97 12.49
N GLY A 112 -3.12 -1.99 13.42
CA GLY A 112 -1.83 -1.32 13.25
C GLY A 112 -1.09 -1.80 11.99
N VAL A 113 -1.08 -3.12 11.73
CA VAL A 113 -0.53 -3.67 10.48
C VAL A 113 -1.26 -3.11 9.26
N GLY A 114 -2.60 -3.11 9.25
CA GLY A 114 -3.42 -2.55 8.17
C GLY A 114 -3.15 -1.06 7.91
N VAL A 115 -2.92 -0.28 8.96
CA VAL A 115 -2.55 1.15 8.83
C VAL A 115 -1.19 1.30 8.15
N VAL A 116 -0.21 0.44 8.47
CA VAL A 116 1.12 0.44 7.85
C VAL A 116 1.06 -0.04 6.39
N THR A 117 0.41 -1.17 6.12
CA THR A 117 0.30 -1.75 4.78
C THR A 117 -0.56 -0.87 3.86
N GLY A 118 -1.60 -0.24 4.39
CA GLY A 118 -2.43 0.73 3.67
C GLY A 118 -1.73 2.05 3.39
N SER A 119 -1.16 2.71 4.42
CA SER A 119 -0.63 4.06 4.28
C SER A 119 0.75 4.13 3.65
N VAL A 120 1.58 3.10 3.84
CA VAL A 120 2.91 3.01 3.22
C VAL A 120 2.91 2.04 2.05
N GLY A 121 2.37 0.84 2.24
CA GLY A 121 2.40 -0.21 1.21
C GLY A 121 1.68 0.17 -0.07
N ILE A 122 0.48 0.77 0.02
CA ILE A 122 -0.25 1.23 -1.17
C ILE A 122 0.46 2.43 -1.82
N VAL A 123 1.06 3.34 -1.04
CA VAL A 123 1.81 4.49 -1.57
C VAL A 123 3.06 4.04 -2.33
N TYR A 124 3.80 3.06 -1.81
CA TYR A 124 4.93 2.50 -2.55
C TYR A 124 4.48 1.67 -3.75
N ALA A 125 3.37 0.93 -3.65
CA ALA A 125 2.79 0.26 -4.81
C ALA A 125 2.34 1.25 -5.90
N HIS A 126 1.83 2.42 -5.51
CA HIS A 126 1.50 3.55 -6.39
C HIS A 126 2.76 4.05 -7.12
N GLU A 127 3.86 4.28 -6.41
CA GLU A 127 5.11 4.68 -7.05
C GLU A 127 5.63 3.60 -8.01
N LEU A 128 5.65 2.34 -7.58
CA LEU A 128 6.19 1.22 -8.33
C LEU A 128 5.38 0.88 -9.60
N MET A 129 4.06 1.11 -9.61
CA MET A 129 3.24 0.81 -10.80
C MET A 129 3.42 1.82 -11.93
N HIS A 130 3.84 3.05 -11.62
CA HIS A 130 4.16 4.09 -12.61
C HIS A 130 5.52 3.88 -13.27
N GLN A 131 6.41 3.13 -12.64
CA GLN A 131 7.75 2.91 -13.19
C GLN A 131 7.72 2.16 -14.53
N SER A 132 8.80 2.27 -15.30
CA SER A 132 8.93 1.62 -16.61
C SER A 132 9.31 0.14 -16.51
N THR A 133 10.02 -0.25 -15.45
CA THR A 133 10.59 -1.59 -15.34
C THR A 133 9.53 -2.64 -15.02
N ARG A 134 9.71 -3.84 -15.57
CA ARG A 134 8.82 -4.97 -15.31
C ARG A 134 8.90 -5.42 -13.83
N LEU A 135 10.07 -5.34 -13.22
CA LEU A 135 10.29 -5.72 -11.83
C LEU A 135 9.47 -4.85 -10.88
N GLU A 136 9.59 -3.52 -10.97
CA GLU A 136 8.88 -2.58 -10.10
C GLU A 136 7.36 -2.75 -10.25
N ARG A 137 6.86 -2.86 -11.48
CA ARG A 137 5.43 -3.12 -11.74
C ARG A 137 4.92 -4.43 -11.12
N TRP A 138 5.76 -5.46 -11.03
CA TRP A 138 5.40 -6.72 -10.35
C TRP A 138 5.42 -6.57 -8.84
N LEU A 139 6.38 -5.82 -8.28
CA LEU A 139 6.42 -5.51 -6.86
C LEU A 139 5.15 -4.75 -6.43
N ALA A 140 4.67 -3.81 -7.26
CA ALA A 140 3.40 -3.14 -7.05
C ALA A 140 2.22 -4.12 -6.98
N ASP A 141 2.12 -5.06 -7.93
CA ASP A 141 1.04 -6.05 -7.93
C ASP A 141 1.09 -6.96 -6.69
N LEU A 142 2.29 -7.37 -6.28
CA LEU A 142 2.51 -8.20 -5.09
C LEU A 142 2.14 -7.46 -3.81
N LEU A 143 2.55 -6.19 -3.67
CA LEU A 143 2.17 -5.35 -2.53
C LEU A 143 0.65 -5.19 -2.45
N LEU A 144 -0.01 -4.83 -3.55
CA LEU A 144 -1.48 -4.68 -3.56
C LEU A 144 -2.22 -5.98 -3.27
N ALA A 145 -1.65 -7.13 -3.66
CA ALA A 145 -2.23 -8.43 -3.34
C ALA A 145 -2.22 -8.72 -1.83
N THR A 146 -1.23 -8.23 -1.09
CA THR A 146 -1.16 -8.40 0.38
C THR A 146 -2.18 -7.56 1.16
N VAL A 147 -2.91 -6.67 0.48
CA VAL A 147 -4.00 -5.84 1.04
C VAL A 147 -5.31 -6.01 0.26
N LEU A 148 -5.45 -7.09 -0.52
CA LEU A 148 -6.66 -7.41 -1.29
C LEU A 148 -7.19 -6.27 -2.19
N TYR A 149 -6.29 -5.39 -2.65
CA TYR A 149 -6.64 -4.17 -3.36
C TYR A 149 -5.96 -4.08 -4.74
N SER A 150 -5.70 -5.22 -5.39
CA SER A 150 -4.96 -5.28 -6.67
C SER A 150 -5.61 -4.51 -7.82
N HIS A 151 -6.93 -4.40 -7.83
CA HIS A 151 -7.68 -3.64 -8.86
C HIS A 151 -7.39 -2.12 -8.81
N PHE A 152 -6.81 -1.63 -7.71
CA PHE A 152 -6.31 -0.25 -7.60
C PHE A 152 -5.38 0.13 -8.75
N ARG A 153 -4.51 -0.79 -9.18
CA ARG A 153 -3.59 -0.51 -10.30
C ARG A 153 -4.34 -0.12 -11.57
N THR A 154 -5.37 -0.89 -11.93
CA THR A 154 -6.19 -0.62 -13.10
C THR A 154 -6.96 0.69 -12.94
N GLU A 155 -7.66 0.87 -11.81
CA GLU A 155 -8.43 2.10 -11.56
C GLU A 155 -7.52 3.32 -11.66
N HIS A 156 -6.38 3.26 -10.99
CA HIS A 156 -5.46 4.37 -10.89
C HIS A 156 -4.90 4.77 -12.26
N LEU A 157 -4.41 3.80 -13.04
CA LEU A 157 -3.76 4.06 -14.34
C LEU A 157 -4.75 4.37 -15.46
N LEU A 158 -5.90 3.69 -15.51
CA LEU A 158 -6.82 3.77 -16.65
C LEU A 158 -8.02 4.70 -16.41
N VAL A 159 -8.33 5.02 -15.15
CA VAL A 159 -9.51 5.82 -14.79
C VAL A 159 -9.11 7.09 -14.06
N HIS A 160 -8.43 6.99 -12.93
CA HIS A 160 -8.13 8.14 -12.06
C HIS A 160 -7.26 9.18 -12.77
N HIS A 161 -6.06 8.84 -13.25
CA HIS A 161 -5.20 9.81 -13.93
C HIS A 161 -5.89 10.54 -15.10
N PRO A 162 -6.61 9.83 -16.01
CA PRO A 162 -7.31 10.51 -17.11
C PRO A 162 -8.54 11.32 -16.71
N HIS A 163 -9.16 11.07 -15.55
CA HIS A 163 -10.48 11.61 -15.20
C HIS A 163 -10.57 12.25 -13.81
N VAL A 164 -9.45 12.41 -13.10
CA VAL A 164 -9.39 13.01 -11.77
C VAL A 164 -10.09 14.37 -11.76
N GLY A 165 -10.90 14.61 -10.73
CA GLY A 165 -11.72 15.83 -10.61
C GLY A 165 -13.02 15.79 -11.42
N THR A 166 -13.36 14.67 -12.06
CA THR A 166 -14.62 14.49 -12.80
C THR A 166 -15.46 13.34 -12.26
N THR A 167 -16.74 13.28 -12.63
CA THR A 167 -17.64 12.19 -12.23
C THR A 167 -17.35 10.85 -12.90
N ARG A 168 -16.40 10.80 -13.86
CA ARG A 168 -15.95 9.55 -14.49
C ARG A 168 -14.92 8.82 -13.64
N ASP A 169 -14.26 9.51 -12.72
CA ASP A 169 -13.36 8.91 -11.74
C ASP A 169 -14.14 8.48 -10.49
N ALA A 170 -14.12 7.18 -10.19
CA ALA A 170 -14.85 6.64 -9.05
C ALA A 170 -14.27 7.12 -7.71
N VAL A 171 -12.99 7.52 -7.64
CA VAL A 171 -12.36 8.04 -6.42
C VAL A 171 -12.38 9.56 -6.31
N THR A 172 -12.92 10.29 -7.30
CA THR A 172 -13.12 11.73 -7.13
C THR A 172 -14.21 11.98 -6.07
N ALA A 173 -13.87 12.73 -5.03
CA ALA A 173 -14.82 13.15 -4.01
C ALA A 173 -15.81 14.16 -4.59
N ARG A 174 -17.12 13.92 -4.37
CA ARG A 174 -18.17 14.81 -4.88
C ARG A 174 -18.35 16.00 -3.94
N TYR A 175 -18.82 17.12 -4.49
CA TYR A 175 -19.17 18.29 -3.68
C TYR A 175 -20.17 17.90 -2.57
N ASN A 176 -19.88 18.29 -1.33
CA ASN A 176 -20.66 17.94 -0.13
C ASN A 176 -20.84 16.42 0.13
N GLU A 177 -19.90 15.60 -0.33
CA GLU A 177 -19.85 14.20 0.03
C GLU A 177 -18.99 13.98 1.28
N GLY A 178 -19.65 13.71 2.41
CA GLY A 178 -18.96 13.36 3.65
C GLY A 178 -18.20 12.03 3.54
N PHE A 179 -17.16 11.87 4.36
CA PHE A 179 -16.23 10.72 4.33
C PHE A 179 -16.93 9.36 4.27
N HIS A 180 -17.91 9.09 5.13
CA HIS A 180 -18.56 7.77 5.18
C HIS A 180 -19.33 7.44 3.90
N ARG A 181 -19.99 8.43 3.28
CA ARG A 181 -20.68 8.26 1.98
C ARG A 181 -19.67 8.05 0.86
N TYR A 182 -18.59 8.82 0.87
CA TYR A 182 -17.48 8.67 -0.06
C TYR A 182 -16.85 7.27 0.03
N PHE A 183 -16.50 6.82 1.24
CA PHE A 183 -15.86 5.54 1.49
C PHE A 183 -16.73 4.36 1.01
N ALA A 184 -18.00 4.32 1.43
CA ALA A 184 -18.92 3.28 1.01
C ALA A 184 -19.11 3.26 -0.52
N ARG A 185 -19.19 4.44 -1.15
CA ARG A 185 -19.31 4.57 -2.60
C ARG A 185 -18.07 4.03 -3.32
N VAL A 186 -16.88 4.48 -2.91
CA VAL A 186 -15.59 4.09 -3.50
C VAL A 186 -15.38 2.58 -3.39
N LEU A 187 -15.59 2.01 -2.21
CA LEU A 187 -15.45 0.58 -1.94
C LEU A 187 -16.30 -0.28 -2.90
N HIS A 188 -17.48 0.20 -3.28
CA HIS A 188 -18.39 -0.51 -4.18
C HIS A 188 -18.16 -0.19 -5.67
N GLN A 189 -17.77 1.04 -6.00
CA GLN A 189 -17.67 1.51 -7.39
C GLN A 189 -16.32 1.20 -8.04
N VAL A 190 -15.22 1.30 -7.30
CA VAL A 190 -13.86 1.18 -7.86
C VAL A 190 -13.60 -0.20 -8.49
N PRO A 191 -13.95 -1.35 -7.89
CA PRO A 191 -13.77 -2.64 -8.56
C PRO A 191 -14.53 -2.76 -9.89
N ARG A 192 -15.73 -2.17 -9.96
CA ARG A 192 -16.58 -2.19 -11.16
C ARG A 192 -16.04 -1.27 -12.24
N SER A 193 -15.59 -0.08 -11.85
CA SER A 193 -14.93 0.91 -12.71
C SER A 193 -13.66 0.32 -13.34
N ALA A 194 -12.79 -0.27 -12.52
CA ALA A 194 -11.58 -0.94 -12.97
C ALA A 194 -11.86 -2.07 -13.96
N TRP A 195 -12.83 -2.95 -13.65
CA TRP A 195 -13.21 -4.03 -14.57
C TRP A 195 -13.74 -3.52 -15.91
N ALA A 196 -14.56 -2.46 -15.88
CA ALA A 196 -15.09 -1.84 -17.10
C ALA A 196 -13.97 -1.23 -17.96
N ALA A 197 -12.97 -0.60 -17.33
CA ALA A 197 -11.82 -0.02 -18.03
C ALA A 197 -10.98 -1.10 -18.76
N GLU A 198 -10.65 -2.21 -18.10
CA GLU A 198 -9.91 -3.32 -18.73
C GLU A 198 -10.72 -3.98 -19.84
N LYS A 199 -12.03 -4.17 -19.62
CA LYS A 199 -12.94 -4.68 -20.66
C LYS A 199 -12.92 -3.78 -21.89
N ALA A 200 -12.95 -2.45 -21.72
CA ALA A 200 -12.87 -1.51 -22.83
C ALA A 200 -11.52 -1.58 -23.56
N MET A 201 -10.41 -1.71 -22.82
CA MET A 201 -9.06 -1.88 -23.39
C MET A 201 -8.92 -3.19 -24.20
N LEU A 202 -9.51 -4.29 -23.72
CA LEU A 202 -9.53 -5.56 -24.43
C LEU A 202 -10.40 -5.51 -25.68
N ALA A 203 -11.56 -4.85 -25.62
CA ALA A 203 -12.45 -4.68 -26.77
C ALA A 203 -11.77 -3.90 -27.91
N ARG A 204 -10.98 -2.86 -27.60
CA ARG A 204 -10.14 -2.14 -28.58
C ARG A 204 -9.13 -3.04 -29.30
N ARG A 205 -8.80 -4.20 -28.72
CA ARG A 205 -7.89 -5.21 -29.29
C ARG A 205 -8.64 -6.41 -29.88
N GLY A 206 -9.97 -6.35 -30.01
CA GLY A 206 -10.80 -7.45 -30.50
C GLY A 206 -10.86 -8.66 -29.55
N LEU A 207 -10.58 -8.47 -28.26
CA LEU A 207 -10.55 -9.55 -27.27
C LEU A 207 -11.77 -9.49 -26.33
N PRO A 208 -12.30 -10.65 -25.89
CA PRO A 208 -13.34 -10.69 -24.88
C PRO A 208 -12.81 -10.32 -23.49
N ALA A 209 -13.70 -9.87 -22.59
CA ALA A 209 -13.36 -9.52 -21.20
C ALA A 209 -12.76 -10.71 -20.42
N THR A 210 -13.09 -11.94 -20.80
CA THR A 210 -12.61 -13.19 -20.20
C THR A 210 -11.24 -13.62 -20.70
N SER A 211 -10.61 -12.87 -21.63
CA SER A 211 -9.27 -13.15 -22.12
C SER A 211 -8.27 -13.30 -20.97
N LEU A 212 -7.34 -14.25 -21.07
CA LEU A 212 -6.23 -14.41 -20.12
C LEU A 212 -5.31 -13.17 -20.07
N LYS A 213 -5.43 -12.27 -21.05
CA LYS A 213 -4.76 -10.96 -21.05
C LYS A 213 -5.40 -9.94 -20.10
N ASN A 214 -6.58 -10.24 -19.53
CA ASN A 214 -7.19 -9.40 -18.50
C ASN A 214 -6.37 -9.50 -17.20
N PRO A 215 -5.83 -8.39 -16.66
CA PRO A 215 -5.00 -8.44 -15.46
C PRO A 215 -5.75 -8.90 -14.20
N PHE A 216 -7.08 -8.88 -14.20
CA PHE A 216 -7.88 -9.40 -13.08
C PHE A 216 -7.62 -10.88 -12.76
N TRP A 217 -7.26 -11.70 -13.74
CA TRP A 217 -6.89 -13.09 -13.47
C TRP A 217 -5.62 -13.18 -12.62
N ARG A 218 -4.65 -12.32 -12.92
CA ARG A 218 -3.43 -12.18 -12.12
C ARG A 218 -3.74 -11.59 -10.75
N TYR A 219 -4.58 -10.57 -10.67
CA TYR A 219 -5.00 -9.98 -9.39
C TYR A 219 -5.63 -11.03 -8.48
N PHE A 220 -6.57 -11.82 -9.02
CA PHE A 220 -7.18 -12.92 -8.29
C PHE A 220 -6.15 -13.96 -7.83
N ALA A 221 -5.27 -14.40 -8.73
CA ALA A 221 -4.25 -15.40 -8.41
C ALA A 221 -3.28 -14.92 -7.30
N LEU A 222 -2.82 -13.67 -7.36
CA LEU A 222 -1.90 -13.12 -6.35
C LEU A 222 -2.60 -12.93 -4.99
N GLN A 223 -3.84 -12.45 -4.99
CA GLN A 223 -4.61 -12.30 -3.75
C GLN A 223 -4.95 -13.68 -3.14
N ALA A 224 -5.29 -14.66 -3.97
CA ALA A 224 -5.51 -16.05 -3.52
C ALA A 224 -4.22 -16.66 -2.95
N LEU A 225 -3.06 -16.37 -3.54
CA LEU A 225 -1.77 -16.77 -3.00
C LEU A 225 -1.51 -16.12 -1.62
N ALA A 226 -1.79 -14.83 -1.47
CA ALA A 226 -1.64 -14.12 -0.21
C ALA A 226 -2.57 -14.69 0.90
N LEU A 227 -3.83 -14.96 0.56
CA LEU A 227 -4.78 -15.62 1.46
C LEU A 227 -4.36 -17.07 1.78
N GLY A 228 -3.82 -17.80 0.80
CA GLY A 228 -3.27 -19.14 1.00
C GLY A 228 -2.08 -19.15 1.96
N ALA A 229 -1.19 -18.16 1.85
CA ALA A 229 -0.10 -17.97 2.81
C ALA A 229 -0.64 -17.61 4.21
N ALA A 230 -1.65 -16.76 4.31
CA ALA A 230 -2.29 -16.44 5.58
C ALA A 230 -2.92 -17.67 6.26
N TRP A 231 -3.58 -18.51 5.46
CA TRP A 231 -4.11 -19.80 5.92
C TRP A 231 -3.00 -20.76 6.36
N ALA A 232 -1.90 -20.85 5.62
CA ALA A 232 -0.77 -21.69 6.00
C ALA A 232 -0.13 -21.26 7.33
N VAL A 233 -0.14 -19.95 7.63
CA VAL A 233 0.41 -19.40 8.88
C VAL A 233 -0.53 -19.57 10.08
N GLY A 234 -1.83 -19.32 9.90
CA GLY A 234 -2.78 -19.15 11.01
C GLY A 234 -4.12 -19.86 10.85
N GLY A 235 -4.27 -20.72 9.83
CA GLY A 235 -5.53 -21.36 9.47
C GLY A 235 -6.63 -20.36 9.14
N TRP A 236 -7.88 -20.69 9.48
CA TRP A 236 -9.03 -19.81 9.26
C TRP A 236 -8.97 -18.51 10.08
N ALA A 237 -8.40 -18.55 11.28
CA ALA A 237 -8.13 -17.34 12.06
C ALA A 237 -7.13 -16.42 11.33
N GLY A 238 -6.11 -17.02 10.71
CA GLY A 238 -5.15 -16.32 9.84
C GLY A 238 -5.83 -15.60 8.69
N ILE A 239 -6.75 -16.27 7.97
CA ILE A 239 -7.57 -15.61 6.94
C ILE A 239 -8.38 -14.46 7.53
N GLY A 240 -9.05 -14.66 8.66
CA GLY A 240 -9.87 -13.62 9.29
C GLY A 240 -9.09 -12.36 9.65
N PHE A 241 -7.92 -12.51 10.26
CA PHE A 241 -7.05 -11.38 10.59
C PHE A 241 -6.40 -10.74 9.35
N PHE A 242 -6.07 -11.53 8.32
CA PHE A 242 -5.56 -11.01 7.05
C PHE A 242 -6.62 -10.18 6.32
N VAL A 243 -7.87 -10.63 6.30
CA VAL A 243 -8.99 -9.88 5.70
C VAL A 243 -9.31 -8.64 6.53
N PHE A 244 -9.18 -8.70 7.86
CA PHE A 244 -9.41 -7.53 8.71
C PHE A 244 -8.35 -6.43 8.51
N GLN A 245 -7.08 -6.78 8.28
CA GLN A 245 -6.05 -5.78 8.02
C GLN A 245 -6.07 -5.24 6.58
N ALA A 246 -6.63 -6.00 5.65
CA ALA A 246 -6.73 -5.64 4.24
C ALA A 246 -7.89 -4.67 4.00
#